data_AF-A0A0H3MA32-F1
#
_entry.id   AF-A0A0H3MA32-F1
#
_cell.length_a   1.000
_cell.length_b   1.000
_cell.length_c   1.000
_cell.angle_alpha   90.00
_cell.angle_beta   90.00
_cell.angle_gamma   90.00
#
_symmetry.space_group_name_H-M   'P 1'
#
loop_
_entity.id
_entity.type
_entity.pdbx_description
1 polymer ?
#
loop_
_entity_poly.entity_id
_entity_poly.type
_entity_poly.pdbx_seq_one_letter_code
_entity_poly.pdbx_strand_id
1 'polypeptide(L)'
;MPHPWDTGDHERNWQGYFIPAMSVLRNRVGARTHAELRDAENDLVEARVIELREDPNLLGDRTDLAYLRAIHRQLFQDIYVWAGDLRTVGIEKEDESFCAPGGISRPMEHVAAEIYQLDRLRAVGEGDLAGQVAYRYDYVNYAHPFREGNGRSTREFFDLLLSERGSGLDWGKTDLEELHGACHVARANSDLTGLVAMFKGILDAEPTYDF
;
A
#
# COMPACT_ATOMS: atom_id res chain seq x y z
N MET A 1 -4.68 -12.83 -23.61
CA MET A 1 -6.02 -13.19 -23.12
C MET A 1 -6.30 -12.35 -21.89
N PRO A 2 -7.54 -11.91 -21.63
CA PRO A 2 -7.88 -11.35 -20.34
C PRO A 2 -7.46 -12.30 -19.22
N HIS A 3 -6.92 -11.75 -18.14
CA HIS A 3 -6.51 -12.56 -16.99
C HIS A 3 -7.74 -13.27 -16.40
N PRO A 4 -7.59 -14.41 -15.71
CA PRO A 4 -8.72 -15.08 -15.06
C PRO A 4 -9.48 -14.20 -14.06
N TRP A 5 -8.83 -13.15 -13.55
CA TRP A 5 -9.42 -12.16 -12.66
C TRP A 5 -9.97 -10.91 -13.38
N ASP A 6 -10.03 -10.87 -14.71
CA ASP A 6 -10.51 -9.71 -15.48
C ASP A 6 -11.44 -10.13 -16.63
N THR A 7 -12.62 -10.61 -16.26
CA THR A 7 -13.61 -11.21 -17.16
C THR A 7 -14.89 -10.37 -17.33
N GLY A 8 -15.00 -9.27 -16.57
CA GLY A 8 -16.22 -8.47 -16.45
C GLY A 8 -17.29 -9.06 -15.51
N ASP A 9 -17.13 -10.29 -15.04
CA ASP A 9 -18.02 -10.95 -14.09
C ASP A 9 -17.38 -11.00 -12.68
N HIS A 10 -18.11 -10.54 -11.66
CA HIS A 10 -17.56 -10.37 -10.32
C HIS A 10 -17.13 -11.70 -9.69
N GLU A 11 -17.97 -12.73 -9.76
CA GLU A 11 -17.69 -14.03 -9.14
C GLU A 11 -16.52 -14.73 -9.83
N ARG A 12 -16.49 -14.72 -11.17
CA ARG A 12 -15.36 -15.25 -11.94
C ARG A 12 -14.09 -14.49 -11.66
N ASN A 13 -14.14 -13.17 -11.53
CA ASN A 13 -12.97 -12.37 -11.19
C ASN A 13 -12.43 -12.74 -9.81
N TRP A 14 -13.31 -12.91 -8.82
CA TRP A 14 -12.95 -13.30 -7.46
C TRP A 14 -12.24 -14.65 -7.45
N GLN A 15 -12.86 -15.68 -8.06
CA GLN A 15 -12.26 -17.01 -8.20
C GLN A 15 -10.98 -16.99 -9.04
N GLY A 16 -10.91 -16.06 -9.98
CA GLY A 16 -9.76 -15.84 -10.86
C GLY A 16 -8.45 -15.59 -10.12
N TYR A 17 -8.48 -14.97 -8.94
CA TYR A 17 -7.28 -14.72 -8.13
C TYR A 17 -6.73 -15.96 -7.44
N PHE A 18 -7.51 -17.03 -7.31
CA PHE A 18 -7.11 -18.26 -6.62
C PHE A 18 -6.61 -19.33 -7.59
N ILE A 19 -5.75 -20.22 -7.09
CA ILE A 19 -5.40 -21.45 -7.80
C ILE A 19 -6.68 -22.29 -7.92
N PRO A 20 -7.02 -22.86 -9.10
CA PRO A 20 -8.26 -23.61 -9.28
C PRO A 20 -8.45 -24.69 -8.21
N ALA A 21 -9.64 -24.74 -7.63
CA ALA A 21 -10.03 -25.66 -6.54
C ALA A 21 -9.23 -25.50 -5.23
N MET A 22 -8.56 -24.36 -5.02
CA MET A 22 -7.82 -24.05 -3.79
C MET A 22 -8.22 -22.67 -3.27
N SER A 23 -7.96 -22.43 -1.98
CA SER A 23 -8.11 -21.11 -1.35
C SER A 23 -6.82 -20.27 -1.37
N VAL A 24 -5.74 -20.79 -1.97
CA VAL A 24 -4.46 -20.10 -2.09
C VAL A 24 -4.42 -19.24 -3.34
N LEU A 25 -3.92 -18.01 -3.20
CA LEU A 25 -3.78 -17.06 -4.32
C LEU A 25 -2.83 -17.61 -5.39
N ARG A 26 -3.13 -17.29 -6.66
CA ARG A 26 -2.23 -17.58 -7.78
C ARG A 26 -0.90 -16.90 -7.56
N ASN A 27 0.14 -17.71 -7.50
CA ASN A 27 1.50 -17.27 -7.19
C ASN A 27 2.52 -17.91 -8.14
N ARG A 28 3.70 -17.32 -8.23
CA ARG A 28 4.83 -17.74 -9.07
C ARG A 28 5.81 -18.67 -8.33
N VAL A 29 5.76 -18.68 -7.00
CA VAL A 29 6.62 -19.50 -6.12
C VAL A 29 6.17 -20.96 -6.02
N GLY A 30 5.02 -21.30 -6.59
CA GLY A 30 4.48 -22.68 -6.58
C GLY A 30 3.87 -23.10 -5.24
N ALA A 31 3.64 -22.17 -4.32
CA ALA A 31 3.04 -22.42 -3.02
C ALA A 31 1.61 -22.96 -3.16
N ARG A 32 1.29 -24.00 -2.39
CA ARG A 32 -0.01 -24.68 -2.38
C ARG A 32 -0.73 -24.56 -1.05
N THR A 33 -0.08 -24.00 -0.04
CA THR A 33 -0.68 -23.67 1.26
C THR A 33 -0.49 -22.19 1.58
N HIS A 34 -1.33 -21.65 2.46
CA HIS A 34 -1.18 -20.27 2.95
C HIS A 34 0.14 -20.05 3.70
N ALA A 35 0.62 -21.07 4.42
CA ALA A 35 1.89 -21.00 5.14
C ALA A 35 3.06 -20.89 4.16
N GLU A 36 3.15 -21.78 3.17
CA GLU A 36 4.19 -21.70 2.13
C GLU A 36 4.17 -20.37 1.38
N LEU A 37 2.97 -19.86 1.06
CA LEU A 37 2.85 -18.58 0.35
C LEU A 37 3.33 -17.42 1.22
N ARG A 38 2.92 -17.38 2.50
CA ARG A 38 3.32 -16.34 3.45
C ARG A 38 4.84 -16.36 3.70
N ASP A 39 5.41 -17.55 3.89
CA ASP A 39 6.83 -17.68 4.20
C ASP A 39 7.67 -17.22 2.98
N ALA A 40 7.33 -17.67 1.77
CA ALA A 40 7.97 -17.20 0.54
C ALA A 40 7.77 -15.69 0.30
N GLU A 41 6.58 -15.17 0.62
CA GLU A 41 6.29 -13.75 0.49
C GLU A 41 7.15 -12.89 1.43
N ASN A 42 7.33 -13.30 2.68
CA ASN A 42 8.18 -12.59 3.63
C ASN A 42 9.63 -12.51 3.14
N ASP A 43 10.21 -13.65 2.77
CA ASP A 43 11.61 -13.74 2.33
C ASP A 43 11.87 -12.92 1.05
N LEU A 44 10.98 -13.04 0.06
CA LEU A 44 11.16 -12.37 -1.23
C LEU A 44 10.88 -10.87 -1.16
N VAL A 45 9.87 -10.45 -0.40
CA VAL A 45 9.61 -9.02 -0.20
C VAL A 45 10.79 -8.36 0.50
N GLU A 46 11.38 -8.99 1.52
CA GLU A 46 12.56 -8.45 2.21
C GLU A 46 13.73 -8.22 1.25
N ALA A 47 14.03 -9.19 0.37
CA ALA A 47 15.05 -9.02 -0.66
C ALA A 47 14.76 -7.83 -1.59
N ARG A 48 13.50 -7.61 -1.96
CA ARG A 48 13.08 -6.50 -2.83
C ARG A 48 13.13 -5.14 -2.14
N VAL A 49 12.89 -5.09 -0.83
CA VAL A 49 13.09 -3.88 -0.01
C VAL A 49 14.57 -3.55 0.10
N ILE A 50 15.45 -4.54 0.25
CA ILE A 50 16.91 -4.31 0.25
C ILE A 50 17.36 -3.68 -1.06
N GLU A 51 16.91 -4.20 -2.22
CA GLU A 51 17.20 -3.60 -3.52
C GLU A 51 16.73 -2.14 -3.62
N LEU A 52 15.54 -1.82 -3.06
CA LEU A 52 15.05 -0.44 -3.02
C LEU A 52 15.88 0.46 -2.10
N ARG A 53 16.45 -0.08 -1.01
CA ARG A 53 17.34 0.67 -0.13
C ARG A 53 18.69 0.96 -0.79
N GLU A 54 19.17 0.05 -1.63
CA GLU A 54 20.41 0.24 -2.40
C GLU A 54 20.23 1.24 -3.55
N ASP A 55 19.05 1.30 -4.17
CA ASP A 55 18.71 2.27 -5.21
C ASP A 55 17.26 2.80 -5.05
N PRO A 56 17.04 3.84 -4.23
CA PRO A 56 15.71 4.42 -4.07
C PRO A 56 15.24 5.22 -5.30
N ASN A 57 16.08 5.35 -6.33
CA ASN A 57 15.71 5.91 -7.63
C ASN A 57 15.17 4.87 -8.63
N LEU A 58 15.20 3.59 -8.27
CA LEU A 58 14.80 2.47 -9.14
C LEU A 58 13.40 2.60 -9.75
N LEU A 59 12.45 3.20 -9.02
CA LEU A 59 11.03 3.18 -9.39
C LEU A 59 10.52 4.43 -10.13
N GLY A 60 11.39 5.41 -10.41
CA GLY A 60 11.03 6.63 -11.15
C GLY A 60 10.34 7.70 -10.28
N ASP A 61 9.49 8.53 -10.89
CA ASP A 61 8.88 9.71 -10.24
C ASP A 61 7.68 9.34 -9.34
N ARG A 62 7.57 10.00 -8.18
CA ARG A 62 7.25 9.32 -6.89
C ARG A 62 5.89 9.59 -6.26
N THR A 63 4.92 10.15 -6.97
CA THR A 63 3.79 10.80 -6.29
C THR A 63 2.41 10.27 -6.65
N ASP A 64 2.30 9.29 -7.54
CA ASP A 64 1.01 8.92 -8.11
C ASP A 64 0.68 7.41 -8.01
N LEU A 65 -0.46 7.05 -8.58
CA LEU A 65 -0.90 5.65 -8.66
C LEU A 65 0.08 4.79 -9.45
N ALA A 66 0.76 5.33 -10.46
CA ALA A 66 1.76 4.57 -11.22
C ALA A 66 2.95 4.21 -10.32
N TYR A 67 3.38 5.13 -9.45
CA TYR A 67 4.43 4.87 -8.47
C TYR A 67 4.03 3.81 -7.44
N LEU A 68 2.82 3.91 -6.86
CA LEU A 68 2.33 2.89 -5.92
C LEU A 68 2.23 1.50 -6.59
N ARG A 69 1.84 1.44 -7.87
CA ARG A 69 1.86 0.20 -8.66
C ARG A 69 3.27 -0.30 -8.94
N ALA A 70 4.24 0.59 -9.15
CA ALA A 70 5.64 0.24 -9.33
C ALA A 70 6.23 -0.35 -8.04
N ILE A 71 5.95 0.25 -6.87
CA ILE A 71 6.30 -0.30 -5.55
C ILE A 71 5.71 -1.70 -5.40
N HIS A 72 4.39 -1.85 -5.60
CA HIS A 72 3.76 -3.16 -5.47
C HIS A 72 4.36 -4.19 -6.44
N ARG A 73 4.70 -3.78 -7.67
CA ARG A 73 5.39 -4.67 -8.59
C ARG A 73 6.75 -5.07 -8.05
N GLN A 74 7.58 -4.12 -7.62
CA GLN A 74 8.90 -4.39 -7.09
C GLN A 74 8.86 -5.37 -5.92
N LEU A 75 7.96 -5.13 -4.95
CA LEU A 75 7.84 -5.99 -3.77
C LEU A 75 7.33 -7.40 -4.08
N PHE A 76 6.41 -7.54 -5.04
CA PHE A 76 5.64 -8.78 -5.24
C PHE A 76 5.85 -9.49 -6.58
N GLN A 77 6.74 -9.01 -7.46
CA GLN A 77 6.94 -9.54 -8.82
C GLN A 77 7.30 -11.02 -8.87
N ASP A 78 7.99 -11.53 -7.86
CA ASP A 78 8.38 -12.94 -7.76
C ASP A 78 7.30 -13.81 -7.10
N ILE A 79 6.29 -13.19 -6.51
CA ILE A 79 5.26 -13.87 -5.70
C ILE A 79 3.95 -13.92 -6.48
N TYR A 80 3.40 -12.78 -6.87
CA TYR A 80 2.07 -12.71 -7.47
C TYR A 80 2.13 -12.57 -8.99
N VAL A 81 1.24 -13.29 -9.66
CA VAL A 81 1.10 -13.19 -11.12
C VAL A 81 0.55 -11.83 -11.58
N TRP A 82 -0.11 -11.09 -10.68
CA TRP A 82 -0.76 -9.79 -10.87
C TRP A 82 0.02 -8.63 -10.20
N ALA A 83 1.30 -8.81 -9.87
CA ALA A 83 2.07 -7.78 -9.16
C ALA A 83 2.11 -6.43 -9.93
N GLY A 84 1.58 -5.38 -9.30
CA GLY A 84 1.46 -4.04 -9.85
C GLY A 84 0.17 -3.78 -10.64
N ASP A 85 -0.71 -4.78 -10.72
CA ASP A 85 -2.04 -4.65 -11.33
C ASP A 85 -3.08 -4.26 -10.28
N LEU A 86 -3.99 -3.37 -10.66
CA LEU A 86 -5.10 -2.99 -9.80
C LEU A 86 -6.09 -4.15 -9.68
N ARG A 87 -6.69 -4.30 -8.50
CA ARG A 87 -7.73 -5.31 -8.30
C ARG A 87 -8.97 -4.98 -9.13
N THR A 88 -9.67 -6.05 -9.47
CA THR A 88 -10.90 -6.05 -10.29
C THR A 88 -12.14 -6.45 -9.49
N VAL A 89 -11.97 -6.69 -8.19
CA VAL A 89 -13.01 -7.16 -7.27
C VAL A 89 -13.13 -6.24 -6.06
N GLY A 90 -14.34 -6.06 -5.56
CA GLY A 90 -14.59 -5.42 -4.27
C GLY A 90 -13.96 -6.24 -3.15
N ILE A 91 -13.44 -5.56 -2.14
CA ILE A 91 -12.90 -6.14 -0.91
C ILE A 91 -13.34 -5.28 0.26
N GLU A 92 -13.45 -5.90 1.42
CA GLU A 92 -13.88 -5.26 2.66
C GLU A 92 -13.03 -5.77 3.83
N LYS A 93 -13.02 -5.01 4.92
CA LYS A 93 -12.38 -5.39 6.17
C LYS A 93 -13.21 -4.88 7.33
N GLU A 94 -13.53 -5.76 8.28
CA GLU A 94 -14.35 -5.44 9.46
C GLU A 94 -15.69 -4.81 9.06
N ASP A 95 -16.39 -5.46 8.12
CA ASP A 95 -17.67 -5.03 7.53
C ASP A 95 -17.65 -3.68 6.79
N GLU A 96 -16.47 -3.08 6.64
CA GLU A 96 -16.29 -1.83 5.91
C GLU A 96 -15.66 -2.08 4.53
N SER A 97 -16.38 -1.67 3.48
CA SER A 97 -15.91 -1.77 2.10
C SER A 97 -14.83 -0.74 1.80
N PHE A 98 -13.80 -1.17 1.07
CA PHE A 98 -12.86 -0.25 0.42
C PHE A 98 -13.48 0.35 -0.85
N CYS A 99 -12.75 1.22 -1.53
CA CYS A 99 -13.17 1.82 -2.79
C CYS A 99 -13.61 0.74 -3.82
N ALA A 100 -14.63 1.02 -4.62
CA ALA A 100 -15.00 0.12 -5.72
C ALA A 100 -13.84 0.01 -6.73
N PRO A 101 -13.59 -1.16 -7.36
CA PRO A 101 -12.48 -1.35 -8.31
C PRO A 101 -12.38 -0.27 -9.40
N GLY A 102 -13.52 0.08 -10.02
CA GLY A 102 -13.57 1.10 -11.06
C GLY A 102 -13.36 2.54 -10.56
N GLY A 103 -13.33 2.75 -9.23
CA GLY A 103 -13.15 4.04 -8.59
C GLY A 103 -11.74 4.27 -8.03
N ILE A 104 -10.85 3.27 -8.03
CA ILE A 104 -9.53 3.30 -7.36
C ILE A 104 -8.68 4.51 -7.78
N SER A 105 -8.73 4.89 -9.06
CA SER A 105 -7.92 6.01 -9.56
C SER A 105 -8.26 7.34 -8.90
N ARG A 106 -9.54 7.59 -8.56
CA ARG A 106 -10.00 8.88 -8.04
C ARG A 106 -9.35 9.30 -6.71
N PRO A 107 -9.37 8.49 -5.63
CA PRO A 107 -8.68 8.85 -4.39
C PRO A 107 -7.16 8.97 -4.58
N MET A 108 -6.57 8.18 -5.47
CA MET A 108 -5.13 8.24 -5.73
C MET A 108 -4.71 9.48 -6.54
N GLU A 109 -5.53 9.93 -7.50
CA GLU A 109 -5.35 11.19 -8.21
C GLU A 109 -5.45 12.39 -7.27
N HIS A 110 -6.39 12.35 -6.30
CA HIS A 110 -6.49 13.36 -5.24
C HIS A 110 -5.20 13.43 -4.42
N VAL A 111 -4.71 12.29 -3.93
CA VAL A 111 -3.46 12.22 -3.16
C VAL A 111 -2.27 12.72 -3.98
N ALA A 112 -2.18 12.34 -5.26
CA ALA A 112 -1.09 12.78 -6.13
C ALA A 112 -1.08 14.30 -6.32
N ALA A 113 -2.24 14.91 -6.55
CA ALA A 113 -2.37 16.36 -6.69
C ALA A 113 -1.96 17.08 -5.39
N GLU A 114 -2.39 16.57 -4.23
CA GLU A 114 -2.04 17.10 -2.92
C GLU A 114 -0.54 16.99 -2.61
N ILE A 115 0.09 15.84 -2.92
CA ILE A 115 1.54 15.64 -2.76
C ILE A 115 2.31 16.62 -3.65
N TYR A 116 1.87 16.80 -4.90
CA TYR A 116 2.48 17.76 -5.82
C TYR A 116 2.38 19.21 -5.30
N GLN A 117 1.20 19.63 -4.82
CA GLN A 117 0.99 20.98 -4.29
C GLN A 117 1.85 21.28 -3.06
N LEU A 118 2.16 20.28 -2.24
CA LEU A 118 2.99 20.41 -1.04
C LEU A 118 4.48 20.17 -1.29
N ASP A 119 4.92 20.21 -2.55
CA ASP A 119 6.29 19.93 -2.96
C ASP A 119 6.82 18.61 -2.36
N ARG A 120 6.03 17.53 -2.54
CA ARG A 120 6.33 16.21 -1.97
C ARG A 120 6.48 16.22 -0.45
N LEU A 121 5.59 16.97 0.21
CA LEU A 121 5.57 17.21 1.66
C LEU A 121 6.79 18.00 2.21
N ARG A 122 7.71 18.47 1.36
CA ARG A 122 8.83 19.32 1.80
C ARG A 122 8.39 20.71 2.24
N ALA A 123 7.25 21.20 1.72
CA ALA A 123 6.67 22.47 2.14
C ALA A 123 5.88 22.38 3.46
N VAL A 124 5.72 21.19 4.05
CA VAL A 124 4.97 20.97 5.28
C VAL A 124 5.89 21.17 6.49
N GLY A 125 5.45 22.03 7.43
CA GLY A 125 6.14 22.23 8.69
C GLY A 125 5.99 21.03 9.63
N GLU A 126 6.97 20.82 10.50
CA GLU A 126 7.03 19.66 11.41
C GLU A 126 5.77 19.48 12.28
N GLY A 127 5.17 20.59 12.74
CA GLY A 127 3.96 20.55 13.56
C GLY A 127 2.73 19.97 12.86
N ASP A 128 2.69 20.05 11.52
CA ASP A 128 1.54 19.62 10.70
C ASP A 128 1.79 18.30 9.98
N LEU A 129 3.03 17.80 9.97
CA LEU A 129 3.45 16.65 9.16
C LEU A 129 2.63 15.38 9.45
N ALA A 130 2.41 15.05 10.73
CA ALA A 130 1.60 13.90 11.12
C ALA A 130 0.18 13.98 10.55
N GLY A 131 -0.42 15.17 10.56
CA GLY A 131 -1.74 15.42 9.99
C GLY A 131 -1.77 15.22 8.48
N GLN A 132 -0.74 15.73 7.78
CA GLN A 132 -0.63 15.61 6.33
C GLN A 132 -0.36 14.15 5.89
N VAL A 133 0.44 13.41 6.64
CA VAL A 133 0.67 11.98 6.40
C VAL A 133 -0.60 11.19 6.65
N ALA A 134 -1.25 11.36 7.80
CA ALA A 134 -2.48 10.64 8.15
C ALA A 134 -3.59 10.84 7.12
N TYR A 135 -3.82 12.09 6.70
CA TYR A 135 -4.84 12.41 5.69
C TYR A 135 -4.59 11.67 4.37
N ARG A 136 -3.36 11.69 3.85
CA ARG A 136 -3.03 11.02 2.59
C ARG A 136 -3.04 9.51 2.75
N TYR A 137 -2.56 9.00 3.88
CA TYR A 137 -2.54 7.58 4.18
C TYR A 137 -3.97 7.01 4.20
N ASP A 138 -4.93 7.73 4.78
CA ASP A 138 -6.34 7.35 4.77
C ASP A 138 -6.90 7.21 3.35
N TYR A 139 -6.62 8.16 2.46
CA TYR A 139 -7.03 8.06 1.05
C TYR A 139 -6.41 6.86 0.33
N VAL A 140 -5.12 6.61 0.52
CA VAL A 140 -4.44 5.44 -0.08
C VAL A 140 -4.99 4.14 0.52
N ASN A 141 -5.26 4.11 1.82
CA ASN A 141 -5.88 2.96 2.51
C ASN A 141 -7.29 2.69 2.00
N TYR A 142 -8.09 3.73 1.78
CA TYR A 142 -9.43 3.66 1.22
C TYR A 142 -9.42 3.18 -0.24
N ALA A 143 -8.48 3.67 -1.05
CA ALA A 143 -8.28 3.21 -2.43
C ALA A 143 -8.04 1.69 -2.48
N HIS A 144 -7.18 1.20 -1.58
CA HIS A 144 -6.85 -0.22 -1.41
C HIS A 144 -6.61 -0.92 -2.77
N PRO A 145 -5.65 -0.43 -3.59
CA PRO A 145 -5.63 -0.67 -5.02
C PRO A 145 -5.39 -2.12 -5.46
N PHE A 146 -4.81 -2.97 -4.61
CA PHE A 146 -4.32 -4.31 -4.96
C PHE A 146 -5.15 -5.43 -4.35
N ARG A 147 -5.00 -6.65 -4.88
CA ARG A 147 -5.70 -7.82 -4.33
C ARG A 147 -5.14 -8.24 -2.97
N GLU A 148 -3.84 -8.15 -2.79
CA GLU A 148 -3.09 -8.43 -1.55
C GLU A 148 -1.85 -7.55 -1.55
N GLY A 149 -1.21 -7.30 -0.41
CA GLY A 149 0.04 -6.52 -0.35
C GLY A 149 -0.14 -5.00 -0.23
N ASN A 150 -1.38 -4.53 -0.03
CA ASN A 150 -1.69 -3.10 0.14
C ASN A 150 -0.94 -2.48 1.30
N GLY A 151 -0.97 -3.07 2.50
CA GLY A 151 -0.31 -2.50 3.68
C GLY A 151 1.20 -2.31 3.50
N ARG A 152 1.91 -3.28 2.92
CA ARG A 152 3.36 -3.15 2.63
C ARG A 152 3.63 -2.10 1.56
N SER A 153 2.88 -2.13 0.46
CA SER A 153 3.06 -1.15 -0.62
C SER A 153 2.79 0.29 -0.16
N THR A 154 1.76 0.49 0.68
CA THR A 154 1.44 1.81 1.23
C THR A 154 2.51 2.28 2.21
N ARG A 155 3.00 1.42 3.11
CA ARG A 155 4.08 1.80 4.03
C ARG A 155 5.34 2.22 3.28
N GLU A 156 5.79 1.41 2.32
CA GLU A 156 6.94 1.76 1.48
C GLU A 156 6.74 3.05 0.68
N PHE A 157 5.51 3.31 0.21
CA PHE A 157 5.19 4.57 -0.47
C PHE A 157 5.42 5.80 0.43
N PHE A 158 5.00 5.73 1.70
CA PHE A 158 5.22 6.82 2.65
C PHE A 158 6.67 6.91 3.14
N ASP A 159 7.36 5.77 3.31
CA ASP A 159 8.77 5.75 3.68
C ASP A 159 9.63 6.40 2.59
N LEU A 160 9.40 6.06 1.31
CA LEU A 160 10.08 6.68 0.17
C LEU A 160 9.74 8.18 0.06
N LEU A 161 8.47 8.56 0.24
CA LEU A 161 8.04 9.96 0.16
C LEU A 161 8.64 10.83 1.27
N LEU A 162 8.66 10.35 2.51
CA LEU A 162 9.20 11.10 3.65
C LEU A 162 10.71 11.14 3.65
N SER A 163 11.36 10.11 3.10
CA SER A 163 12.82 10.09 2.99
C SER A 163 13.33 11.21 2.06
N GLU A 164 12.57 11.64 1.05
CA GLU A 164 12.92 12.81 0.22
C GLU A 164 13.00 14.15 0.98
N ARG A 165 12.32 14.26 2.13
CA ARG A 165 12.42 15.42 3.03
C ARG A 165 13.37 15.19 4.21
N GLY A 166 14.07 14.06 4.25
CA GLY A 166 14.95 13.67 5.35
C GLY A 166 14.18 13.29 6.62
N SER A 167 13.04 12.64 6.49
CA SER A 167 12.25 12.12 7.63
C SER A 167 11.84 10.68 7.39
N GLY A 168 11.45 9.99 8.46
CA GLY A 168 11.04 8.59 8.40
C GLY A 168 9.81 8.29 9.24
N LEU A 169 9.42 7.02 9.19
CA LEU A 169 8.40 6.43 10.04
C LEU A 169 9.00 5.19 10.72
N ASP A 170 9.07 5.22 12.03
CA ASP A 170 9.47 4.06 12.82
C ASP A 170 8.25 3.17 13.04
N TRP A 171 8.00 2.29 12.07
CA TRP A 171 6.94 1.28 12.14
C TRP A 171 7.09 0.31 13.32
N GLY A 172 8.22 0.29 14.03
CA GLY A 172 8.41 -0.47 15.27
C GLY A 172 7.76 0.19 16.50
N LYS A 173 7.37 1.46 16.42
CA LYS A 173 6.65 2.20 17.47
C LYS A 173 5.13 2.07 17.40
N THR A 174 4.61 1.28 16.46
CA THR A 174 3.18 0.96 16.32
C THR A 174 3.02 -0.52 15.96
N ASP A 175 1.80 -1.05 16.06
CA ASP A 175 1.48 -2.41 15.64
C ASP A 175 0.29 -2.44 14.66
N LEU A 176 -0.01 -3.64 14.15
CA LEU A 176 -1.10 -3.82 13.20
C LEU A 176 -2.48 -3.56 13.84
N GLU A 177 -2.65 -3.78 15.14
CA GLU A 177 -3.94 -3.57 15.82
C GLU A 177 -4.24 -2.07 15.93
N GLU A 178 -3.27 -1.27 16.37
CA GLU A 178 -3.37 0.19 16.44
C GLU A 178 -3.61 0.80 15.06
N LEU A 179 -2.80 0.44 14.06
CA LEU A 179 -2.93 0.97 12.71
C LEU A 179 -4.29 0.61 12.09
N HIS A 180 -4.72 -0.66 12.21
CA HIS A 180 -6.00 -1.09 11.65
C HIS A 180 -7.18 -0.44 12.36
N GLY A 181 -7.14 -0.33 13.70
CA GLY A 181 -8.16 0.34 14.48
C GLY A 181 -8.27 1.82 14.12
N ALA A 182 -7.15 2.53 13.99
CA ALA A 182 -7.12 3.92 13.57
C ALA A 182 -7.68 4.11 12.15
N CYS A 183 -7.30 3.25 11.19
CA CYS A 183 -7.85 3.28 9.84
C CYS A 183 -9.35 2.92 9.80
N HIS A 184 -9.82 2.01 10.64
CA HIS A 184 -11.23 1.66 10.74
C HIS A 184 -12.05 2.87 11.22
N VAL A 185 -11.62 3.52 12.32
CA VAL A 185 -12.28 4.72 12.85
C VAL A 185 -12.27 5.86 11.83
N ALA A 186 -11.14 6.07 11.14
CA ALA A 186 -11.04 7.06 10.06
C ALA A 186 -12.04 6.80 8.94
N ARG A 187 -12.14 5.57 8.44
CA ARG A 187 -13.05 5.20 7.35
C ARG A 187 -14.52 5.22 7.76
N ALA A 188 -14.86 4.63 8.91
CA ALA A 188 -16.24 4.48 9.37
C ALA A 188 -16.85 5.82 9.84
N ASN A 189 -16.05 6.65 10.52
CA ASN A 189 -16.54 7.86 11.18
C ASN A 189 -16.01 9.16 10.57
N SER A 190 -15.16 9.10 9.54
CA SER A 190 -14.42 10.26 9.03
C SER A 190 -13.59 10.97 10.12
N ASP A 191 -13.11 10.21 11.11
CA ASP A 191 -12.35 10.73 12.26
C ASP A 191 -10.87 10.30 12.17
N LEU A 192 -10.03 11.25 11.74
CA LEU A 192 -8.59 11.03 11.62
C LEU A 192 -7.83 11.19 12.94
N THR A 193 -8.48 11.54 14.06
CA THR A 193 -7.79 11.89 15.31
C THR A 193 -6.84 10.78 15.79
N GLY A 194 -7.31 9.53 15.76
CA GLY A 194 -6.50 8.37 16.12
C GLY A 194 -5.32 8.14 15.17
N LEU A 195 -5.57 8.26 13.86
CA LEU A 195 -4.54 8.05 12.84
C LEU A 195 -3.46 9.15 12.90
N VAL A 196 -3.84 10.40 13.15
CA VAL A 196 -2.91 11.52 13.37
C VAL A 196 -2.07 11.30 14.63
N ALA A 197 -2.69 10.85 15.73
CA ALA A 197 -1.97 10.57 16.97
C ALA A 197 -0.94 9.44 16.79
N MET A 198 -1.33 8.36 16.09
CA MET A 198 -0.43 7.25 15.76
C MET A 198 0.76 7.74 14.90
N PHE A 199 0.50 8.44 13.79
CA PHE A 199 1.58 8.97 12.94
C PHE A 199 2.51 9.92 13.68
N LYS A 200 1.97 10.76 14.57
CA LYS A 200 2.78 11.63 15.43
C LYS A 200 3.71 10.84 16.35
N GLY A 201 3.28 9.66 16.83
CA GLY A 201 4.08 8.79 17.69
C GLY A 201 5.20 8.04 16.96
N ILE A 202 5.04 7.81 15.64
CA ILE A 202 6.00 7.03 14.84
C ILE A 202 6.86 7.89 13.91
N LEU A 203 6.56 9.19 13.75
CA LEU A 203 7.42 10.10 12.97
C LEU A 203 8.86 10.08 13.52
N ASP A 204 9.81 9.95 12.61
CA ASP A 204 11.22 9.87 12.93
C ASP A 204 12.02 10.94 12.15
N ALA A 205 13.09 11.42 12.78
CA ALA A 205 14.05 12.32 12.15
C ALA A 205 15.04 11.55 11.25
N GLU A 206 15.12 10.23 11.38
CA GLU A 206 15.94 9.38 10.54
C GLU A 206 15.13 8.85 9.35
N PRO A 207 15.51 9.16 8.09
CA PRO A 207 14.83 8.64 6.92
C PRO A 207 15.09 7.14 6.74
N THR A 208 14.13 6.45 6.13
CA THR A 208 14.24 5.01 5.80
C THR A 208 15.15 4.76 4.59
N TYR A 209 15.21 5.72 3.67
CA TYR A 209 15.97 5.67 2.42
C TYR A 209 16.91 6.86 2.30
N ASP A 210 18.12 6.61 1.79
CA ASP A 210 19.11 7.65 1.50
C ASP A 210 19.05 8.04 0.02
N PHE A 211 18.52 9.24 -0.28
CA PHE A 211 18.39 9.80 -1.63
C PHE A 211 19.59 10.63 -2.08
#